data_AF-A0ABD0QIN3-F1
#
_entry.id   AF-A0ABD0QIN3-F1
#
_cell.length_a   1.000
_cell.length_b   1.000
_cell.length_c   1.000
_cell.angle_alpha   90.00
_cell.angle_beta   90.00
_cell.angle_gamma   90.00
#
_symmetry.space_group_name_H-M   'P 1'
#
loop_
_entity.id
_entity.type
_entity.pdbx_description
1 polymer ?
#
loop_
_entity_poly.entity_id
_entity_poly.type
_entity_poly.pdbx_seq_one_letter_code
_entity_poly.pdbx_strand_id
1 'polypeptide(L)'
;ATPRPNSLSLPTKGTELWTTHRDGEVKLRMGESGPEAEPPLTVNQLFTNTVQRFGNYNALGWKEGEHWKTMTYNEYYKSCRTAAKSFLK
;
A
#
# COMPACT_ATOMS: atom_id res chain seq x y z
N ALA A 1 -11.34 -15.30 -21.16
CA ALA A 1 -11.00 -14.36 -20.07
C ALA A 1 -10.11 -13.28 -20.66
N THR A 2 -10.47 -12.00 -20.53
CA THR A 2 -9.64 -10.89 -21.01
C THR A 2 -8.34 -10.81 -20.19
N PRO A 3 -7.17 -10.64 -20.83
CA PRO A 3 -5.91 -10.48 -20.10
C PRO A 3 -5.99 -9.25 -19.20
N ARG A 4 -5.67 -9.44 -17.91
CA ARG A 4 -5.62 -8.31 -16.96
C ARG A 4 -4.48 -7.39 -17.41
N PRO A 5 -4.71 -6.10 -17.67
CA PRO A 5 -3.64 -5.20 -18.09
C PRO A 5 -2.57 -5.12 -16.99
N ASN A 6 -1.30 -5.25 -17.38
CA ASN A 6 -0.14 -5.21 -16.47
C ASN A 6 0.13 -3.81 -15.89
N SER A 7 -0.58 -2.80 -16.35
CA SER A 7 -0.49 -1.41 -15.90
C SER A 7 -1.84 -0.74 -16.16
N LEU A 8 -2.38 -0.07 -15.15
CA LEU A 8 -3.48 0.87 -15.34
C LEU A 8 -2.85 2.15 -15.92
N SER A 9 -3.32 2.59 -17.10
CA SER A 9 -2.98 3.91 -17.62
C SER A 9 -3.41 4.95 -16.58
N LEU A 10 -2.45 5.53 -15.87
CA LEU A 10 -2.73 6.61 -14.93
C LEU A 10 -3.17 7.84 -15.72
N PRO A 11 -4.34 8.42 -15.42
CA PRO A 11 -4.77 9.70 -15.99
C PRO A 11 -3.70 10.79 -15.83
N THR A 12 -3.84 11.83 -16.65
CA THR A 12 -2.99 13.03 -16.60
C THR A 12 -3.06 13.64 -15.20
N LYS A 13 -1.90 13.68 -14.53
CA LYS A 13 -1.68 14.21 -13.17
C LYS A 13 -2.63 15.38 -12.85
N GLY A 14 -3.58 15.16 -11.94
CA GLY A 14 -4.52 16.19 -11.51
C GLY A 14 -3.78 17.49 -11.13
N THR A 15 -4.34 18.66 -11.49
CA THR A 15 -3.75 19.98 -11.21
C THR A 15 -4.14 20.51 -9.84
N GLU A 16 -5.32 20.11 -9.35
CA GLU A 16 -5.92 20.58 -8.10
C GLU A 16 -5.33 19.88 -6.87
N LEU A 17 -5.32 20.57 -5.73
CA LEU A 17 -4.79 20.03 -4.47
C LEU A 17 -5.85 19.29 -3.63
N TRP A 18 -7.08 19.18 -4.12
CA TRP A 18 -8.21 18.53 -3.48
C TRP A 18 -9.24 18.06 -4.52
N THR A 19 -10.10 17.12 -4.14
CA THR A 19 -11.25 16.67 -4.97
C THR A 19 -12.35 16.10 -4.07
N THR A 20 -13.60 16.18 -4.52
CA THR A 20 -14.76 15.48 -3.94
C THR A 20 -15.26 14.33 -4.81
N HIS A 21 -14.68 14.14 -5.99
CA HIS A 21 -15.03 13.06 -6.90
C HIS A 21 -14.39 11.75 -6.45
N ARG A 22 -15.17 10.65 -6.50
CA ARG A 22 -14.71 9.30 -6.12
C ARG A 22 -13.43 8.91 -6.87
N ASP A 23 -13.42 9.13 -8.18
CA ASP A 23 -12.31 8.78 -9.07
C ASP A 23 -11.47 10.03 -9.42
N GLY A 24 -11.59 11.08 -8.60
CA GLY A 24 -10.84 12.32 -8.78
C GLY A 24 -9.39 12.16 -8.39
N GLU A 25 -8.49 12.76 -9.17
CA GLU A 25 -7.06 12.81 -8.87
C GLU A 25 -6.67 14.20 -8.35
N VAL A 26 -5.58 14.24 -7.58
CA VAL A 26 -5.03 15.48 -7.05
C VAL A 26 -3.53 15.57 -7.29
N LYS A 27 -3.02 16.79 -7.41
CA LYS A 27 -1.60 17.09 -7.38
C LYS A 27 -1.06 16.82 -5.98
N LEU A 28 -0.08 15.94 -5.89
CA LEU A 28 0.67 15.73 -4.65
C LEU A 28 1.50 16.98 -4.33
N ARG A 29 1.46 17.40 -3.06
CA ARG A 29 2.31 18.47 -2.55
C ARG A 29 3.71 17.93 -2.36
N MET A 30 4.66 18.50 -3.10
CA MET A 30 6.08 18.15 -3.05
C MET A 30 6.84 19.38 -2.57
N GLY A 31 7.84 19.17 -1.74
CA GLY A 31 8.81 20.21 -1.40
C GLY A 31 9.91 20.33 -2.46
N GLU A 32 10.74 21.36 -2.33
CA GLU A 32 11.85 21.61 -3.26
C GLU A 32 13.14 20.87 -2.85
N SER A 33 13.26 20.45 -1.59
CA SER A 33 14.45 19.77 -1.08
C SER A 33 14.13 18.86 0.12
N GLY A 34 15.06 17.97 0.45
CA GLY A 34 14.92 17.09 1.61
C GLY A 34 13.86 15.99 1.41
N PRO A 35 13.40 15.34 2.50
CA PRO A 35 12.49 14.19 2.42
C PRO A 35 11.16 14.47 1.71
N GLU A 36 10.71 15.72 1.69
CA GLU A 36 9.49 16.16 1.02
C GLU A 36 9.61 16.29 -0.51
N ALA A 37 10.83 16.32 -1.04
CA ALA A 37 11.11 16.31 -2.48
C ALA A 37 11.26 14.89 -3.05
N GLU A 38 11.41 13.88 -2.18
CA GLU A 38 11.58 12.49 -2.58
C GLU A 38 10.32 11.93 -3.26
N PRO A 39 10.47 11.05 -4.28
CA PRO A 39 9.32 10.45 -4.95
C PRO A 39 8.34 9.79 -3.96
N PRO A 40 7.03 10.08 -4.06
CA PRO A 40 6.06 9.55 -3.13
C PRO A 40 5.93 8.03 -3.29
N LEU A 41 5.78 7.34 -2.16
CA LEU A 41 5.50 5.91 -2.10
C LEU A 41 4.11 5.66 -1.58
N THR A 42 3.36 4.78 -2.24
CA THR A 42 2.12 4.25 -1.68
C THR A 42 2.42 3.37 -0.47
N VAL A 43 1.47 3.28 0.47
CA VAL A 43 1.57 2.39 1.63
C VAL A 43 1.87 0.95 1.22
N ASN A 44 1.28 0.48 0.12
CA ASN A 44 1.53 -0.89 -0.39
C ASN A 44 2.94 -1.07 -0.98
N GLN A 45 3.49 -0.07 -1.68
CA GLN A 45 4.88 -0.13 -2.15
C GLN A 45 5.85 -0.20 -0.98
N LEU A 46 5.68 0.67 0.02
CA LEU A 46 6.49 0.66 1.23
C LEU A 46 6.41 -0.71 1.93
N PHE A 47 5.20 -1.23 2.12
CA PHE A 47 4.98 -2.53 2.77
C PHE A 47 5.64 -3.67 1.97
N THR A 48 5.51 -3.70 0.64
CA THR A 48 6.15 -4.73 -0.20
C THR A 48 7.68 -4.69 -0.07
N ASN A 49 8.28 -3.50 -0.04
CA ASN A 49 9.72 -3.34 0.19
C ASN A 49 10.14 -3.85 1.57
N THR A 50 9.34 -3.57 2.61
CA THR A 50 9.58 -4.07 3.97
C THR A 50 9.50 -5.60 4.03
N VAL A 51 8.51 -6.20 3.38
CA VAL A 51 8.36 -7.68 3.30
C VAL A 51 9.55 -8.31 2.60
N GLN A 52 10.04 -7.72 1.51
CA GLN A 52 11.20 -8.24 0.79
C GLN A 52 12.46 -8.26 1.67
N ARG A 53 12.65 -7.23 2.52
CA ARG A 53 13.86 -7.08 3.35
C ARG A 53 13.75 -7.80 4.68
N PHE A 54 12.55 -7.87 5.27
CA PHE A 54 12.32 -8.29 6.65
C PHE A 54 11.19 -9.31 6.78
N GLY A 55 10.89 -10.06 5.72
CA GLY A 55 9.71 -10.92 5.64
C GLY A 55 9.53 -11.90 6.80
N ASN A 56 10.63 -12.43 7.35
CA ASN A 56 10.61 -13.40 8.45
C ASN A 56 10.61 -12.77 9.85
N TYR A 57 10.71 -11.44 9.96
CA TYR A 57 10.62 -10.74 11.25
C TYR A 57 9.15 -10.54 11.64
N ASN A 58 8.88 -10.50 12.95
CA ASN A 58 7.56 -10.20 13.49
C ASN A 58 7.13 -8.77 13.10
N ALA A 59 5.97 -8.66 12.45
CA ALA A 59 5.32 -7.40 12.09
C ALA A 59 4.28 -6.98 13.12
N LEU A 60 3.53 -7.96 13.65
CA LEU A 60 2.46 -7.74 14.62
C LEU A 60 2.61 -8.70 15.79
N GLY A 61 2.19 -8.24 16.97
CA GLY A 61 1.99 -9.04 18.16
C GLY A 61 0.68 -8.65 18.84
N TRP A 62 -0.12 -9.63 19.23
CA TRP A 62 -1.38 -9.40 19.94
C TRP A 62 -1.62 -10.50 20.96
N LYS A 63 -2.52 -10.25 21.91
CA LYS A 63 -2.93 -11.23 22.92
C LYS A 63 -4.23 -11.90 22.50
N GLU A 64 -4.26 -13.22 22.56
CA GLU A 64 -5.44 -14.05 22.31
C GLU A 64 -5.68 -14.93 23.54
N GLY A 65 -6.68 -14.55 24.34
CA GLY A 65 -6.89 -15.13 25.67
C GLY A 65 -5.69 -14.87 26.58
N GLU A 66 -5.07 -15.94 27.06
CA GLU A 66 -3.86 -15.88 27.88
C GLU A 66 -2.55 -15.95 27.07
N HIS A 67 -2.63 -16.19 25.75
CA HIS A 67 -1.46 -16.41 24.91
C HIS A 67 -1.07 -15.17 24.11
N TRP A 68 0.22 -14.92 23.96
CA TRP A 68 0.74 -13.97 22.97
C TRP A 68 0.86 -14.66 21.62
N LYS A 69 0.36 -14.00 20.59
CA LYS A 69 0.48 -14.39 19.19
C LYS A 69 1.32 -13.36 18.46
N THR A 70 2.04 -13.80 17.45
CA THR A 70 2.78 -12.93 16.54
C THR A 70 2.48 -13.30 15.11
N MET A 71 2.73 -12.36 14.20
CA MET A 71 2.63 -12.57 12.77
C MET A 71 3.81 -11.90 12.10
N THR A 72 4.47 -12.62 11.20
CA THR A 72 5.59 -12.10 10.41
C THR A 72 5.12 -11.12 9.33
N TYR A 73 6.03 -10.31 8.78
CA TYR A 73 5.72 -9.43 7.65
C TYR A 73 5.17 -10.22 6.45
N ASN A 74 5.70 -11.42 6.18
CA ASN A 74 5.22 -12.31 5.12
C ASN A 74 3.75 -12.73 5.34
N GLU A 75 3.42 -13.20 6.55
CA GLU A 75 2.06 -13.65 6.90
C GLU A 75 1.07 -12.49 6.91
N TYR A 76 1.49 -11.33 7.43
CA TYR A 76 0.65 -10.15 7.47
C TYR A 76 0.33 -9.65 6.06
N TYR A 77 1.34 -9.54 5.19
CA TYR A 77 1.14 -9.14 3.80
C TYR A 77 0.23 -10.12 3.05
N LYS A 78 0.41 -11.43 3.25
CA LYS A 78 -0.46 -12.46 2.67
C LYS A 78 -1.93 -12.31 3.13
N SER A 79 -2.15 -12.02 4.41
CA SER A 79 -3.48 -11.79 4.97
C SER A 79 -4.13 -10.55 4.36
N CYS A 80 -3.40 -9.43 4.29
CA CYS A 80 -3.86 -8.20 3.61
C CYS A 80 -4.20 -8.46 2.14
N ARG A 81 -3.35 -9.20 1.40
CA ARG A 81 -3.61 -9.53 -0.01
C ARG A 81 -4.83 -10.43 -0.19
N THR A 82 -5.07 -11.35 0.73
CA THR A 82 -6.26 -12.23 0.71
C THR A 82 -7.53 -11.41 0.87
N ALA A 83 -7.57 -10.52 1.88
CA ALA A 83 -8.70 -9.62 2.08
C ALA A 83 -8.86 -8.64 0.91
N ALA A 84 -7.77 -8.03 0.41
CA ALA A 84 -7.83 -7.12 -0.73
C ALA A 84 -8.44 -7.77 -1.98
N LYS A 85 -8.13 -9.06 -2.22
CA LYS A 85 -8.68 -9.80 -3.36
C LYS A 85 -10.18 -10.05 -3.25
N SER A 86 -10.75 -10.20 -2.05
CA SER A 86 -12.20 -10.40 -1.90
C SER A 86 -13.02 -9.14 -2.21
N PHE A 87 -12.39 -7.96 -2.21
CA PHE A 87 -13.04 -6.71 -2.64
C PHE A 87 -13.03 -6.51 -4.16
N LEU A 88 -12.26 -7.29 -4.90
CA LEU A 88 -12.26 -7.23 -6.36
C LEU A 88 -13.47 -8.01 -6.89
N LYS A 89 -14.37 -7.32 -7.59
CA LYS A 89 -15.48 -7.92 -8.35
C LYS A 89 -14.98 -8.54 -9.65
#